data_AF-A0A958J7N5-F1
#
_entry.id   AF-A0A958J7N5-F1
#
_cell.length_a   1.000
_cell.length_b   1.000
_cell.length_c   1.000
_cell.angle_alpha   90.00
_cell.angle_beta   90.00
_cell.angle_gamma   90.00
#
_symmetry.space_group_name_H-M   'P 1'
#
loop_
_entity.id
_entity.type
_entity.pdbx_description
1 polymer ?
#
loop_
_entity_poly.entity_id
_entity_poly.type
_entity_poly.pdbx_seq_one_letter_code
_entity_poly.pdbx_strand_id
1 'polypeptide(L)'
;MKHRLQVLPFLLVMTLSALGNSAFDNPRVGIVISRAGVENQWEVVQMAAHGWGAAVNLAGIPYDCLFVEDVAGGKDLSRYQALIFAQCADVADARYPGLVSGLKSYLAQGGSVILDGRLAVNDERSQER
;
A
#
# COMPACT_ATOMS: atom_id res chain seq x y z
N MET A 1 -52.94 26.46 -9.78
CA MET A 1 -52.28 25.23 -9.28
C MET A 1 -51.10 24.86 -10.17
N LYS A 2 -49.91 25.47 -9.98
CA LYS A 2 -48.69 25.14 -10.75
C LYS A 2 -47.42 25.41 -9.92
N HIS A 3 -47.19 24.68 -8.82
CA HIS A 3 -45.92 24.78 -8.06
C HIS A 3 -45.40 23.45 -7.48
N ARG A 4 -45.91 22.29 -7.91
CA ARG A 4 -45.54 21.00 -7.28
C ARG A 4 -44.53 20.13 -8.05
N LEU A 5 -43.86 20.63 -9.08
CA LEU A 5 -43.01 19.79 -9.95
C LEU A 5 -41.51 20.14 -9.99
N GLN A 6 -41.01 20.98 -9.07
CA GLN A 6 -39.57 21.35 -9.04
C GLN A 6 -38.82 20.85 -7.80
N VAL A 7 -39.50 20.31 -6.79
CA VAL A 7 -38.86 19.86 -5.54
C VAL A 7 -38.22 18.47 -5.70
N LEU A 8 -38.79 17.62 -6.54
CA LEU A 8 -38.35 16.23 -6.74
C LEU A 8 -36.93 16.09 -7.34
N PRO A 9 -36.53 16.85 -8.39
CA PRO A 9 -35.17 16.76 -8.91
C PRO A 9 -34.14 17.35 -7.95
N PHE A 10 -34.52 18.34 -7.14
CA PHE A 10 -33.63 18.98 -6.17
C PHE A 10 -33.30 18.04 -5.00
N LEU A 11 -34.30 17.28 -4.52
CA LEU A 11 -34.10 16.28 -3.47
C LEU A 11 -33.22 15.12 -3.96
N LEU A 12 -33.37 14.70 -5.22
CA LEU A 12 -32.58 13.64 -5.84
C LEU A 12 -31.10 14.04 -6.00
N VAL A 13 -30.82 15.28 -6.40
CA VAL A 13 -29.43 15.78 -6.50
C VAL A 13 -28.77 15.87 -5.12
N MET A 14 -29.52 16.26 -4.08
CA MET A 14 -29.00 16.30 -2.71
C MET A 14 -28.73 14.91 -2.11
N THR A 15 -29.57 13.90 -2.40
CA THR A 15 -29.29 12.54 -1.95
C THR A 15 -28.11 11.91 -2.69
N LEU A 16 -27.94 12.18 -4.00
CA LEU A 16 -26.74 11.75 -4.74
C LEU A 16 -25.45 12.42 -4.26
N SER A 17 -25.51 13.70 -3.86
CA SER A 17 -24.32 14.39 -3.32
C SER A 17 -24.00 13.97 -1.89
N ALA A 18 -25.01 13.62 -1.08
CA ALA A 18 -24.80 13.01 0.25
C ALA A 18 -24.21 11.58 0.16
N LEU A 19 -24.51 10.84 -0.92
CA LEU A 19 -23.90 9.53 -1.23
C LEU A 19 -22.55 9.68 -1.98
N GLY A 20 -22.25 10.87 -2.50
CA GLY A 20 -21.04 11.16 -3.29
C GLY A 20 -19.77 11.36 -2.46
N ASN A 21 -19.87 11.47 -1.14
CA ASN A 21 -18.70 11.65 -0.27
C ASN A 21 -17.78 10.42 -0.19
N SER A 22 -18.20 9.27 -0.71
CA SER A 22 -17.37 8.06 -0.81
C SER A 22 -16.87 7.78 -2.22
N ALA A 23 -17.13 8.66 -3.21
CA ALA A 23 -16.90 8.33 -4.61
C ALA A 23 -15.43 8.42 -5.07
N PHE A 24 -14.54 9.11 -4.35
CA PHE A 24 -13.12 9.21 -4.73
C PHE A 24 -12.21 9.48 -3.52
N ASP A 25 -12.18 8.60 -2.52
CA ASP A 25 -10.98 8.53 -1.70
C ASP A 25 -9.86 8.00 -2.60
N ASN A 26 -8.93 8.87 -2.99
CA ASN A 26 -7.84 8.51 -3.90
C ASN A 26 -7.03 7.38 -3.25
N PRO A 27 -7.01 6.16 -3.85
CA PRO A 27 -6.38 5.02 -3.20
C PRO A 27 -4.91 5.33 -2.95
N ARG A 28 -4.47 5.14 -1.72
CA ARG A 28 -3.08 5.32 -1.31
C ARG A 28 -2.38 3.96 -1.26
N VAL A 29 -1.13 3.95 -1.72
CA VAL A 29 -0.30 2.75 -1.71
C VAL A 29 0.95 2.93 -0.85
N GLY A 30 1.38 1.86 -0.19
CA GLY A 30 2.67 1.83 0.50
C GLY A 30 3.70 1.12 -0.36
N ILE A 31 4.77 1.81 -0.78
CA ILE A 31 5.90 1.17 -1.46
C ILE A 31 6.88 0.72 -0.37
N VAL A 32 6.95 -0.58 -0.15
CA VAL A 32 7.76 -1.21 0.90
C VAL A 32 9.11 -1.62 0.34
N ILE A 33 10.17 -1.20 1.01
CA ILE A 33 11.56 -1.62 0.76
C ILE A 33 12.14 -2.32 1.99
N SER A 34 13.11 -3.21 1.78
CA SER A 34 13.83 -3.86 2.87
C SER A 34 15.12 -3.11 3.19
N ARG A 35 15.38 -2.86 4.49
CA ARG A 35 16.68 -2.34 4.93
C ARG A 35 17.83 -3.29 4.59
N ALA A 36 17.65 -4.59 4.82
CA ALA A 36 18.65 -5.60 4.47
C ALA A 36 18.91 -5.61 2.95
N GLY A 37 17.84 -5.52 2.15
CA GLY A 37 17.98 -5.42 0.69
C GLY A 37 18.69 -4.14 0.24
N VAL A 38 18.44 -3.00 0.92
CA VAL A 38 19.17 -1.75 0.67
C VAL A 38 20.67 -1.91 0.97
N GLU A 39 21.03 -2.61 2.05
CA GLU A 39 22.42 -2.84 2.44
C GLU A 39 23.15 -3.80 1.49
N ASN A 40 22.46 -4.84 1.01
CA ASN A 40 23.08 -5.89 0.18
C ASN A 40 22.98 -5.61 -1.33
N GLN A 41 21.91 -4.95 -1.79
CA GLN A 41 21.57 -4.76 -3.20
C GLN A 41 20.92 -3.40 -3.47
N TRP A 42 21.55 -2.32 -2.97
CA TRP A 42 21.06 -0.94 -3.13
C TRP A 42 20.57 -0.60 -4.53
N GLU A 43 21.34 -0.94 -5.57
CA GLU A 43 21.02 -0.61 -6.96
C GLU A 43 19.69 -1.20 -7.42
N VAL A 44 19.40 -2.44 -7.02
CA VAL A 44 18.17 -3.13 -7.39
C VAL A 44 16.99 -2.53 -6.63
N VAL A 45 17.12 -2.38 -5.31
CA VAL A 45 16.03 -1.90 -4.45
C VAL A 45 15.66 -0.46 -4.76
N GLN A 46 16.65 0.42 -4.97
CA GLN A 46 16.38 1.82 -5.31
C GLN A 46 15.68 1.95 -6.67
N MET A 47 16.10 1.16 -7.67
CA MET A 47 15.50 1.22 -9.01
C MET A 47 14.06 0.69 -8.99
N ALA A 48 13.80 -0.40 -8.27
CA ALA A 48 12.45 -0.94 -8.13
C ALA A 48 11.52 0.04 -7.41
N ALA A 49 11.95 0.59 -6.27
CA ALA A 49 11.16 1.55 -5.51
C ALA A 49 10.88 2.83 -6.32
N HIS A 50 11.88 3.34 -7.05
CA HIS A 50 11.71 4.51 -7.91
C HIS A 50 10.79 4.22 -9.11
N GLY A 51 10.91 3.04 -9.72
CA GLY A 51 10.03 2.61 -10.81
C GLY A 51 8.56 2.55 -10.39
N TRP A 52 8.28 1.93 -9.24
CA TRP A 52 6.93 1.95 -8.67
C TRP A 52 6.48 3.34 -8.29
N GLY A 53 7.35 4.15 -7.67
CA GLY A 53 7.06 5.55 -7.35
C GLY A 53 6.68 6.37 -8.58
N ALA A 54 7.38 6.20 -9.70
CA ALA A 54 7.06 6.84 -10.97
C ALA A 54 5.73 6.34 -11.55
N ALA A 55 5.48 5.02 -11.51
CA ALA A 55 4.25 4.43 -12.03
C ALA A 55 2.99 4.92 -11.28
N VAL A 56 3.03 4.92 -9.95
CA VAL A 56 1.89 5.36 -9.12
C VAL A 56 1.70 6.87 -9.22
N ASN A 57 2.78 7.64 -9.30
CA ASN A 57 2.72 9.09 -9.50
C ASN A 57 2.12 9.44 -10.87
N LEU A 58 2.49 8.71 -11.94
CA LEU A 58 1.89 8.87 -13.27
C LEU A 58 0.39 8.55 -13.27
N ALA A 59 -0.03 7.58 -12.46
CA ALA A 59 -1.44 7.23 -12.27
C ALA A 59 -2.21 8.20 -11.36
N GLY A 60 -1.56 9.22 -10.79
CA GLY A 60 -2.20 10.16 -9.86
C GLY A 60 -2.52 9.54 -8.49
N ILE A 61 -1.91 8.42 -8.14
CA ILE A 61 -2.12 7.69 -6.89
C ILE A 61 -1.10 8.16 -5.84
N PRO A 62 -1.54 8.70 -4.70
CA PRO A 62 -0.64 9.07 -3.61
C PRO A 62 0.03 7.83 -3.03
N TYR A 63 1.29 7.96 -2.64
CA TYR A 63 2.03 6.87 -2.03
C TYR A 63 2.92 7.36 -0.89
N ASP A 64 3.26 6.44 0.00
CA ASP A 64 4.34 6.62 0.97
C ASP A 64 5.38 5.53 0.78
N CYS A 65 6.65 5.85 1.00
CA CYS A 65 7.72 4.85 1.08
C CYS A 65 7.80 4.33 2.52
N LEU A 66 7.83 3.01 2.67
CA LEU A 66 7.85 2.30 3.94
C LEU A 66 9.04 1.34 3.96
N PHE A 67 9.53 1.06 5.16
CA PHE A 67 10.44 -0.06 5.38
C PHE A 67 9.65 -1.32 5.76
N VAL A 68 10.22 -2.50 5.51
CA VAL A 68 9.69 -3.78 6.02
C VAL A 68 9.43 -3.72 7.53
N GLU A 69 10.24 -2.99 8.29
CA GLU A 69 10.09 -2.77 9.72
C GLU A 69 8.83 -2.00 10.10
N ASP A 70 8.29 -1.15 9.21
CA ASP A 70 6.98 -0.52 9.44
C ASP A 70 5.86 -1.57 9.44
N VAL A 71 5.93 -2.53 8.51
CA VAL A 71 4.98 -3.65 8.42
C VAL A 71 5.18 -4.62 9.58
N ALA A 72 6.43 -4.96 9.89
CA ALA A 72 6.78 -5.90 10.95
C ALA A 72 6.55 -5.35 12.36
N GLY A 73 6.66 -4.02 12.53
CA GLY A 73 6.53 -3.32 13.80
C GLY A 73 5.11 -2.99 14.21
N GLY A 74 4.10 -3.41 13.43
CA GLY A 74 2.70 -3.17 13.74
C GLY A 74 2.27 -1.70 13.58
N LYS A 75 2.92 -0.96 12.67
CA LYS A 75 2.43 0.36 12.25
C LYS A 75 1.00 0.21 11.73
N ASP A 76 0.17 1.23 11.93
CA ASP A 76 -1.15 1.25 11.31
C ASP A 76 -1.02 1.37 9.79
N LEU A 77 -1.48 0.32 9.09
CA LEU A 77 -1.46 0.21 7.63
C LEU A 77 -2.84 0.45 7.01
N SER A 78 -3.87 0.74 7.81
CA SER A 78 -5.26 0.86 7.35
C SER A 78 -5.47 1.95 6.29
N ARG A 79 -4.58 2.95 6.24
CA ARG A 79 -4.59 4.02 5.24
C ARG A 79 -4.12 3.59 3.85
N TYR A 80 -3.53 2.41 3.71
CA TYR A 80 -3.01 1.89 2.44
C TYR A 80 -3.97 0.83 1.90
N GLN A 81 -4.46 1.00 0.68
CA GLN A 81 -5.26 -0.02 -0.01
C GLN A 81 -4.39 -1.14 -0.57
N ALA A 82 -3.15 -0.84 -0.93
CA ALA A 82 -2.16 -1.81 -1.37
C ALA A 82 -0.77 -1.55 -0.78
N LEU A 83 -0.04 -2.62 -0.49
CA LEU A 83 1.40 -2.60 -0.22
C LEU A 83 2.13 -3.23 -1.40
N ILE A 84 3.15 -2.53 -1.89
CA ILE A 84 4.00 -2.98 -3.00
C ILE A 84 5.37 -3.30 -2.42
N PHE A 85 5.73 -4.57 -2.37
CA PHE A 85 7.06 -4.98 -1.94
C PHE A 85 8.03 -4.92 -3.12
N ALA A 86 8.82 -3.85 -3.17
CA ALA A 86 9.78 -3.59 -4.23
C ALA A 86 11.10 -4.33 -3.96
N GLN A 87 11.27 -5.50 -4.59
CA GLN A 87 12.49 -6.32 -4.52
C GLN A 87 12.96 -6.61 -3.08
N CYS A 88 12.03 -7.10 -2.24
CA CYS A 88 12.25 -7.35 -0.82
C CYS A 88 12.69 -8.80 -0.52
N ALA A 89 13.67 -9.32 -1.27
CA ALA A 89 14.14 -10.70 -1.11
C ALA A 89 14.85 -10.94 0.23
N ASP A 90 15.71 -10.00 0.64
CA ASP A 90 16.47 -10.06 1.90
C ASP A 90 15.67 -9.38 3.01
N VAL A 91 15.39 -10.08 4.11
CA VAL A 91 14.74 -9.53 5.31
C VAL A 91 15.42 -10.11 6.53
N ALA A 92 15.77 -9.25 7.50
CA ALA A 92 16.45 -9.68 8.71
C ALA A 92 15.62 -10.69 9.51
N ASP A 93 16.28 -11.73 10.05
CA ASP A 93 15.65 -12.81 10.84
C ASP A 93 14.78 -12.29 11.97
N ALA A 94 15.28 -11.30 12.71
CA ALA A 94 14.58 -10.69 13.83
C ALA A 94 13.27 -9.98 13.42
N ARG A 95 13.09 -9.67 12.13
CA ARG A 95 11.90 -9.00 11.59
C ARG A 95 10.91 -9.95 10.93
N TYR A 96 11.36 -11.15 10.52
CA TYR A 96 10.53 -12.08 9.76
C TYR A 96 9.22 -12.49 10.48
N PRO A 97 9.22 -12.87 11.78
CA PRO A 97 7.97 -13.21 12.46
C PRO A 97 6.98 -12.03 12.51
N GLY A 98 7.49 -10.82 12.75
CA GLY A 98 6.71 -9.59 12.76
C GLY A 98 6.13 -9.28 11.39
N LEU A 99 6.92 -9.43 10.33
CA LEU A 99 6.46 -9.24 8.94
C LEU A 99 5.32 -10.20 8.60
N VAL A 100 5.46 -11.49 8.92
CA VAL A 100 4.41 -12.50 8.68
C VAL A 100 3.14 -12.15 9.44
N SER A 101 3.26 -11.77 10.73
CA SER A 101 2.11 -11.39 11.55
C SER A 101 1.42 -10.12 11.03
N GLY A 102 2.20 -9.09 10.71
CA GLY A 102 1.71 -7.82 10.17
C GLY A 102 1.00 -8.00 8.83
N LEU A 103 1.59 -8.77 7.91
CA LEU A 103 0.98 -9.10 6.62
C LEU A 103 -0.33 -9.87 6.78
N LYS A 104 -0.38 -10.88 7.66
CA LYS A 104 -1.62 -11.62 7.93
C LYS A 104 -2.71 -10.69 8.44
N SER A 105 -2.39 -9.81 9.40
CA SER A 105 -3.34 -8.84 9.93
C SER A 105 -3.84 -7.87 8.87
N TYR A 106 -2.94 -7.33 8.04
CA TYR A 106 -3.26 -6.40 6.97
C TYR A 106 -4.15 -7.03 5.89
N LEU A 107 -3.82 -8.26 5.45
CA LEU A 107 -4.63 -9.01 4.50
C LEU A 107 -6.02 -9.36 5.06
N ALA A 108 -6.10 -9.73 6.34
CA ALA A 108 -7.37 -10.03 7.01
C ALA A 108 -8.31 -8.81 7.09
N GLN A 109 -7.76 -7.59 7.04
CA GLN A 109 -8.52 -6.33 6.99
C GLN A 109 -8.92 -5.93 5.56
N GLY A 110 -8.63 -6.76 4.55
CA GLY A 110 -8.97 -6.51 3.15
C GLY A 110 -7.90 -5.74 2.36
N GLY A 111 -6.73 -5.51 2.96
CA GLY A 111 -5.59 -4.92 2.26
C GLY A 111 -5.07 -5.81 1.13
N SER A 112 -4.50 -5.19 0.09
CA SER A 112 -3.90 -5.92 -1.03
C SER A 112 -2.38 -5.87 -1.00
N VAL A 113 -1.72 -6.91 -1.52
CA VAL A 113 -0.26 -6.97 -1.61
C VAL A 113 0.16 -7.24 -3.06
N ILE A 114 1.13 -6.47 -3.55
CA ILE A 114 1.81 -6.68 -4.82
C ILE A 114 3.26 -7.05 -4.51
N LEU A 115 3.74 -8.13 -5.13
CA LEU A 115 5.12 -8.59 -4.99
C LEU A 115 5.88 -8.32 -6.29
N ASP A 116 6.84 -7.41 -6.22
CA ASP A 116 7.83 -7.21 -7.27
C ASP A 116 9.10 -8.00 -6.90
N GLY A 117 9.16 -9.24 -7.39
CA GLY A 117 10.21 -10.20 -7.07
C GLY A 117 9.87 -11.12 -5.90
N ARG A 118 10.91 -11.74 -5.32
CA ARG A 118 10.78 -12.63 -4.16
C ARG A 118 10.62 -11.80 -2.89
N LEU A 119 9.88 -12.32 -1.92
CA LEU A 119 9.68 -11.69 -0.61
C LEU A 119 10.27 -12.55 0.50
N ALA A 120 11.19 -11.97 1.28
CA ALA A 120 11.72 -12.53 2.52
C ALA A 120 12.24 -13.98 2.40
N VAL A 121 12.85 -14.30 1.26
CA VAL A 121 13.45 -15.61 0.97
C VAL A 121 14.86 -15.74 1.53
N ASN A 122 15.52 -14.60 1.82
CA ASN A 122 16.85 -14.57 2.40
C ASN A 122 16.86 -13.82 3.74
N ASP A 123 17.87 -14.09 4.57
CA ASP A 123 18.21 -13.35 5.78
C ASP A 123 18.96 -12.03 5.47
N GLU A 124 19.38 -11.31 6.52
CA GLU A 124 20.15 -10.06 6.37
C GLU A 124 21.53 -10.23 5.74
N ARG A 125 22.04 -11.46 5.60
CA ARG A 125 23.32 -11.79 4.98
C ARG A 125 23.14 -12.32 3.56
N SER A 126 21.93 -12.21 2.99
CA SER A 126 21.55 -12.78 1.69
C SER A 126 21.73 -14.30 1.61
N GLN A 127 21.61 -15.01 2.73
CA GLN A 127 21.55 -16.48 2.78
C GLN A 127 20.08 -16.92 2.75
N GLU A 128 19.80 -18.02 2.04
CA GLU A 128 18.45 -18.58 1.98
C GLU A 128 17.94 -18.95 3.38
N ARG A 129 16.70 -18.55 3.68
CA ARG A 129 16.03 -18.75 4.96
C ARG A 129 15.44 -20.16 5.10
#